data_AF-A0A7Z1KKJ6-F1
#
_entry.id   AF-A0A7Z1KKJ6-F1
#
_cell.length_a   1.000
_cell.length_b   1.000
_cell.length_c   1.000
_cell.angle_alpha   90.00
_cell.angle_beta   90.00
_cell.angle_gamma   90.00
#
_symmetry.space_group_name_H-M   'P 1'
#
loop_
_entity.id
_entity.type
_entity.pdbx_description
1 polymer ?
#
loop_
_entity_poly.entity_id
_entity_poly.type
_entity_poly.pdbx_seq_one_letter_code
_entity_poly.pdbx_strand_id
1 'polypeptide(L)'
;AVTIDEVEPASELFKRFDNAAMSIGALRPEANEEVAEAIKSIGGKYNSGEGGEDPASYGTNKVSRIKQVAYGRFGVTTAYLVNADV
;
A
#
# COMPACT_ATOMS: atom_id res chain seq x y z
N ALA A 1 -19.10 -10.44 30.32
CA ALA A 1 -18.34 -10.93 29.15
C ALA A 1 -19.17 -10.63 27.91
N VAL A 2 -18.53 -10.28 26.79
CA VAL A 2 -19.19 -9.93 25.52
C VAL A 2 -19.15 -11.14 24.59
N THR A 3 -20.20 -11.36 23.80
CA THR A 3 -20.28 -12.44 22.82
C THR A 3 -19.56 -12.07 21.52
N ILE A 4 -19.13 -13.06 20.73
CA ILE A 4 -18.40 -12.80 19.48
C ILE A 4 -19.27 -12.05 18.44
N ASP A 5 -20.59 -12.24 18.48
CA ASP A 5 -21.54 -11.60 17.57
C ASP A 5 -21.69 -10.09 17.83
N GLU A 6 -21.32 -9.64 19.04
CA GLU A 6 -21.27 -8.21 19.40
C GLU A 6 -19.93 -7.57 19.01
N VAL A 7 -18.94 -8.36 18.58
CA VAL A 7 -17.64 -7.85 18.10
C VAL A 7 -17.78 -7.50 16.62
N GLU A 8 -17.13 -6.40 16.24
CA GLU A 8 -17.08 -5.97 14.85
C GLU A 8 -16.55 -7.07 13.91
N PRO A 9 -17.14 -7.28 12.71
CA PRO A 9 -16.67 -8.28 11.76
C PRO A 9 -15.21 -8.06 11.34
N ALA A 10 -14.50 -9.16 11.06
CA ALA A 10 -13.11 -9.11 10.61
C ALA A 10 -12.91 -8.26 9.33
N SER A 11 -13.91 -8.22 8.44
CA SER A 11 -13.89 -7.40 7.23
C SER A 11 -13.74 -5.89 7.50
N GLU A 12 -14.22 -5.41 8.64
CA GLU A 12 -14.04 -4.01 9.04
C GLU A 12 -12.67 -3.76 9.71
N LEU A 13 -12.10 -4.79 10.36
CA LEU A 13 -10.75 -4.73 10.90
C LEU A 13 -9.70 -4.57 9.79
N PHE A 14 -9.84 -5.29 8.67
CA PHE A 14 -8.84 -5.28 7.59
C PHE A 14 -8.61 -3.91 6.95
N LYS A 15 -9.64 -3.05 6.93
CA LYS A 15 -9.54 -1.67 6.41
C LYS A 15 -8.58 -0.79 7.22
N ARG A 16 -8.24 -1.22 8.44
CA ARG A 16 -7.29 -0.55 9.34
C ARG A 16 -5.87 -1.09 9.20
N PHE A 17 -5.66 -2.13 8.39
CA PHE A 17 -4.35 -2.69 8.15
C PHE A 17 -3.66 -1.98 7.00
N ASP A 18 -2.44 -1.57 7.27
CA ASP A 18 -1.50 -1.06 6.29
C ASP A 18 -0.35 -2.06 6.18
N ASN A 19 0.05 -2.37 4.96
CA ASN A 19 1.26 -3.15 4.74
C ASN A 19 2.50 -2.29 5.08
N ALA A 20 3.52 -2.90 5.67
CA ALA A 20 4.79 -2.22 5.90
C ALA A 20 5.48 -1.89 4.57
N ALA A 21 6.12 -0.72 4.52
CA ALA A 21 6.87 -0.27 3.36
C ALA A 21 7.96 -1.28 2.94
N MET A 22 7.87 -1.77 1.70
CA MET A 22 8.88 -2.66 1.11
C MET A 22 9.23 -2.16 -0.29
N SER A 23 10.49 -1.77 -0.47
CA SER A 23 10.93 -1.12 -1.70
C SER A 23 10.92 -2.06 -2.91
N ILE A 24 10.56 -1.51 -4.07
CA ILE A 24 10.83 -2.10 -5.37
C ILE A 24 12.37 -2.19 -5.52
N GLY A 25 12.90 -3.40 -5.59
CA GLY A 25 14.35 -3.68 -5.57
C GLY A 25 14.83 -4.40 -4.31
N ALA A 26 14.10 -4.31 -3.20
CA ALA A 26 14.28 -5.22 -2.06
C ALA A 26 13.47 -6.52 -2.27
N LEU A 27 12.27 -6.37 -2.83
CA LEU A 27 11.46 -7.48 -3.33
C LEU A 27 11.57 -7.58 -4.86
N ARG A 28 11.37 -8.80 -5.37
CA ARG A 28 11.10 -8.99 -6.79
C ARG A 28 9.77 -8.31 -7.16
N PRO A 29 9.62 -7.77 -8.38
CA PRO A 29 8.38 -7.10 -8.80
C PRO A 29 7.14 -7.95 -8.56
N GLU A 30 7.19 -9.24 -8.86
CA GLU A 30 6.04 -10.16 -8.72
C GLU A 30 5.62 -10.30 -7.25
N ALA A 31 6.57 -10.31 -6.32
CA ALA A 31 6.27 -10.36 -4.89
C ALA A 31 5.68 -9.05 -4.37
N ASN A 32 6.14 -7.91 -4.90
CA ASN A 32 5.61 -6.60 -4.56
C ASN A 32 4.16 -6.45 -5.03
N GLU A 33 3.88 -6.86 -6.27
CA GLU A 33 2.55 -6.86 -6.86
C GLU A 33 1.57 -7.79 -6.12
N GLU A 34 1.99 -9.03 -5.81
CA GLU A 34 1.14 -9.99 -5.10
C GLU A 34 0.70 -9.48 -3.72
N VAL A 35 1.61 -8.89 -2.95
CA VAL A 35 1.29 -8.31 -1.64
C VAL A 35 0.34 -7.12 -1.79
N ALA A 36 0.57 -6.27 -2.80
CA ALA A 36 -0.29 -5.13 -3.07
C ALA A 36 -1.71 -5.57 -3.43
N GLU A 37 -1.86 -6.57 -4.30
CA GLU A 37 -3.16 -7.13 -4.68
C GLU A 37 -3.86 -7.78 -3.49
N ALA A 38 -3.15 -8.57 -2.68
CA ALA A 38 -3.71 -9.22 -1.49
C ALA A 38 -4.25 -8.21 -0.48
N ILE A 39 -3.48 -7.17 -0.13
CA ILE A 39 -3.90 -6.14 0.82
C ILE A 39 -5.07 -5.33 0.30
N LYS A 40 -5.06 -4.97 -0.99
CA LYS A 40 -6.17 -4.24 -1.62
C LYS A 40 -7.45 -5.08 -1.68
N SER A 41 -7.34 -6.39 -1.90
CA SER A 41 -8.50 -7.30 -1.96
C SER A 41 -9.28 -7.35 -0.64
N ILE A 42 -8.60 -7.12 0.49
CA ILE A 42 -9.21 -7.08 1.84
C ILE A 42 -9.54 -5.65 2.30
N GLY A 43 -9.37 -4.64 1.43
CA GLY A 43 -9.67 -3.24 1.73
C GLY A 43 -8.61 -2.52 2.57
N GLY A 44 -7.44 -3.13 2.78
CA GLY A 44 -6.31 -2.50 3.45
C GLY A 44 -5.53 -1.55 2.52
N LYS A 45 -4.45 -0.94 3.03
CA LYS A 45 -3.63 -0.01 2.26
C LYS A 45 -2.23 -0.55 2.01
N TYR A 46 -1.75 -0.31 0.80
CA TYR A 46 -0.42 -0.71 0.36
C TYR A 46 0.53 0.50 0.28
N ASN A 47 1.77 0.31 0.72
CA ASN A 47 2.82 1.32 0.75
C ASN A 47 3.90 1.03 -0.30
N SER A 48 4.24 2.04 -1.12
CA SER A 48 5.19 1.91 -2.23
C SER A 48 6.63 1.57 -1.81
N GLY A 49 7.00 1.84 -0.56
CA GLY A 49 8.39 1.78 -0.11
C GLY A 49 9.26 2.88 -0.72
N GLU A 50 10.58 2.75 -0.51
CA GLU A 50 11.55 3.81 -0.80
C GLU A 50 11.91 3.99 -2.27
N GLY A 51 11.63 2.99 -3.11
CA GLY A 51 12.09 2.91 -4.51
C GLY A 51 11.26 3.75 -5.50
N GLY A 52 10.21 4.42 -5.03
CA GLY A 52 9.24 5.11 -5.87
C GLY A 52 8.18 4.18 -6.42
N GLU A 53 7.48 4.63 -7.47
CA GLU A 53 6.41 3.87 -8.11
C GLU A 53 6.34 4.23 -9.60
N ASP A 54 6.06 3.24 -10.45
CA ASP A 54 5.86 3.43 -11.89
C ASP A 54 4.68 4.38 -12.16
N PRO A 55 4.87 5.48 -12.92
CA PRO A 55 3.79 6.36 -13.34
C PRO A 55 2.64 5.67 -14.09
N ALA A 56 2.89 4.53 -14.74
CA ALA A 56 1.85 3.75 -15.40
C ALA A 56 0.79 3.20 -14.42
N SER A 57 1.12 3.12 -13.13
CA SER A 57 0.19 2.70 -12.07
C SER A 57 -0.78 3.80 -11.65
N TYR A 58 -0.48 5.08 -11.94
CA TYR A 58 -1.30 6.21 -11.50
C TYR A 58 -2.69 6.19 -12.15
N GLY A 59 -3.73 6.48 -11.36
CA GLY A 59 -5.12 6.41 -11.82
C GLY A 59 -5.66 4.99 -12.04
N THR A 60 -4.87 3.95 -11.75
CA THR A 60 -5.31 2.55 -11.80
C THR A 60 -5.49 1.99 -10.38
N ASN A 61 -6.06 0.79 -10.26
CA ASN A 61 -6.07 0.07 -8.99
C ASN A 61 -4.67 -0.36 -8.52
N LYS A 62 -3.63 -0.24 -9.36
CA LYS A 62 -2.25 -0.58 -9.01
C LYS A 62 -1.55 0.51 -8.20
N VAL A 63 -2.08 1.74 -8.16
CA VAL A 63 -1.49 2.84 -7.38
C VAL A 63 -1.35 2.48 -5.89
N SER A 64 -0.19 2.80 -5.31
CA SER A 64 0.05 2.73 -3.87
C SER A 64 -0.55 3.97 -3.22
N ARG A 65 -1.48 3.76 -2.29
CA ARG A 65 -2.19 4.84 -1.58
C ARG A 65 -1.27 5.53 -0.57
N ILE A 66 -0.28 4.80 -0.04
CA ILE A 66 0.73 5.34 0.87
C ILE A 66 2.05 5.44 0.11
N LYS A 67 2.69 6.60 0.15
CA LYS A 67 3.93 6.86 -0.59
C LYS A 67 5.07 7.26 0.34
N GLN A 68 6.10 6.41 0.43
CA GLN A 68 7.22 6.70 1.31
C GLN A 68 8.12 7.80 0.73
N VAL A 69 8.60 8.69 1.60
CA VAL A 69 9.70 9.62 1.33
C VAL A 69 10.85 9.28 2.29
N ALA A 70 11.91 8.68 1.76
CA ALA A 70 13.11 8.32 2.51
C ALA A 70 14.28 9.26 2.19
N TYR A 71 15.42 9.07 2.87
CA TYR A 71 16.60 9.94 2.73
C TYR A 71 17.10 10.03 1.29
N GLY A 72 17.16 8.90 0.57
CA GLY A 72 17.61 8.85 -0.82
C GLY A 72 16.64 9.46 -1.84
N ARG A 73 15.38 9.68 -1.44
CA ARG A 73 14.31 10.24 -2.29
C ARG A 73 14.18 9.54 -3.65
N PHE A 74 14.46 8.25 -3.72
CA PHE A 74 14.35 7.51 -4.97
C PHE A 74 12.91 7.53 -5.48
N GLY A 75 12.74 7.89 -6.75
CA GLY A 75 11.43 8.01 -7.40
C GLY A 75 10.48 9.07 -6.80
N VAL A 76 10.93 9.91 -5.87
CA VAL A 76 10.10 10.99 -5.31
C VAL A 76 10.03 12.14 -6.32
N THR A 77 8.90 12.22 -7.02
CA THR A 77 8.57 13.27 -7.98
C THR A 77 7.29 13.99 -7.58
N THR A 78 6.99 15.15 -8.18
CA THR A 78 5.71 15.82 -7.96
C THR A 78 4.54 14.92 -8.35
N ALA A 79 4.64 14.22 -9.49
CA ALA A 79 3.64 13.26 -9.94
C ALA A 79 3.45 12.11 -8.95
N TYR A 80 4.54 11.62 -8.35
CA TYR A 80 4.47 10.63 -7.28
C TYR A 80 3.69 11.16 -6.08
N LEU A 81 4.04 12.34 -5.55
CA LEU A 81 3.42 12.91 -4.34
C LEU A 81 1.93 13.22 -4.51
N VAL A 82 1.50 13.75 -5.67
CA VAL A 82 0.08 14.08 -5.90
C VAL A 82 -0.82 12.85 -6.04
N ASN A 83 -0.24 11.66 -6.20
CA ASN A 83 -0.97 10.40 -6.30
C ASN A 83 -1.01 9.64 -4.94
N ALA A 84 -0.60 10.27 -3.83
CA ALA A 84 -0.71 9.69 -2.49
C ALA A 84 -2.05 10.07 -1.84
N ASP A 85 -2.58 9.16 -1.02
CA ASP A 85 -3.53 9.53 0.03
C ASP A 85 -2.81 9.95 1.32
N VAL A 86 -1.66 9.33 1.56
CA VAL A 86 -0.81 9.49 2.75
C VAL A 86 0.65 9.56 2.33
#